data_AF-A0A2Z2M875-F1
#
_entry.id   AF-A0A2Z2M875-F1
#
_cell.length_a   1.000
_cell.length_b   1.000
_cell.length_c   1.000
_cell.angle_alpha   90.00
_cell.angle_beta   90.00
_cell.angle_gamma   90.00
#
_symmetry.space_group_name_H-M   'P 1'
#
loop_
_entity.id
_entity.type
_entity.pdbx_description
1 polymer ?
#
loop_
_entity_poly.entity_id
_entity_poly.type
_entity_poly.pdbx_seq_one_letter_code
_entity_poly.pdbx_strand_id
1 'polypeptide(L)'
;MKSTSFLKILGLVLASTMILGCIGNNAQTGNEGMGSSSYAQPTTTSSSSESINSSSPTEPAVTNSPKPKANFPGEYSDFGGWKKVRVESSGFFRVEVVNGTYWLVDPEGYLFVSKGVNAINYLGDHSPKLGYSPYYANVLRKYGDVSLWINVTVNRMVEWGFNTVGSWSSPELYEYFPYTVLLDIGAKYGFNWEHGTMPDIFKDDFEEYVRKAVYFNVEPLKDNPMIIGFFTDNELRWGPDWRSGNHLLDDFMKLPPEAPGKRVAVEVLKETFNGSITRVNEELKTSYESFDDLLTYTGDLPSTPLFMEARKEFLRRYAERYFNVTTTAIRKVDQNHLILGVRFAVSPFIRPPEVVFEVAGKYVDVISLNLYNFQVAPKEYLDHIHEITGKPIMITEFSFRAMDSGLPNTVGAGITVQTQKERAEYTKRFIESFMKLPYAVGYHWFKWSDEPKEGRWDGENSNYGLVNIEDEPYEEMVRMFSELNRNIEEIHMKGYEEG
;
A
#
# COMPACT_ATOMS: atom_id res chain seq x y z
N MET A 1 -75.69 -8.56 12.47
CA MET A 1 -75.47 -7.70 13.66
C MET A 1 -74.06 -7.11 13.59
N LYS A 2 -73.79 -6.06 14.39
CA LYS A 2 -72.49 -5.42 14.75
C LYS A 2 -71.26 -6.35 14.61
N SER A 3 -70.02 -5.94 14.27
CA SER A 3 -69.36 -4.64 13.97
C SER A 3 -67.86 -4.95 13.64
N THR A 4 -66.94 -4.14 13.07
CA THR A 4 -66.82 -2.85 12.30
C THR A 4 -65.35 -2.82 11.78
N SER A 5 -64.98 -2.48 10.53
CA SER A 5 -65.10 -1.24 9.72
C SER A 5 -63.78 -0.42 9.61
N PHE A 6 -63.24 -0.29 8.38
CA PHE A 6 -62.44 0.83 7.80
C PHE A 6 -60.94 1.08 8.11
N LEU A 7 -60.10 0.81 7.09
CA LEU A 7 -59.21 1.70 6.32
C LEU A 7 -58.64 3.03 6.91
N LYS A 8 -57.30 3.21 6.74
CA LYS A 8 -56.47 4.43 6.45
C LYS A 8 -55.00 3.96 6.28
N ILE A 9 -54.09 4.42 5.40
CA ILE A 9 -53.86 5.64 4.57
C ILE A 9 -53.27 6.85 5.32
N LEU A 10 -52.23 7.47 4.72
CA LEU A 10 -51.27 8.49 5.21
C LEU A 10 -50.24 7.98 6.26
N GLY A 11 -49.00 8.49 6.35
CA GLY A 11 -48.23 9.34 5.42
C GLY A 11 -47.61 10.64 6.00
N LEU A 12 -46.40 10.98 5.53
CA LEU A 12 -45.75 12.32 5.45
C LEU A 12 -44.82 12.86 6.60
N VAL A 13 -43.76 13.55 6.13
CA VAL A 13 -42.83 14.57 6.73
C VAL A 13 -41.88 14.27 7.91
N LEU A 14 -40.57 14.42 7.64
CA LEU A 14 -39.52 15.29 8.28
C LEU A 14 -38.16 14.56 8.22
N ALA A 15 -37.12 14.93 7.45
CA ALA A 15 -36.60 16.18 6.87
C ALA A 15 -35.65 16.99 7.79
N SER A 16 -34.46 17.24 7.23
CA SER A 16 -33.49 18.32 7.56
C SER A 16 -32.68 18.28 8.86
N THR A 17 -31.38 17.99 8.71
CA THR A 17 -30.29 18.83 9.25
C THR A 17 -29.04 18.78 8.36
N MET A 18 -29.05 19.55 7.26
CA MET A 18 -27.81 20.15 6.77
C MET A 18 -27.43 21.31 7.69
N ILE A 19 -26.14 21.52 7.93
CA ILE A 19 -25.62 22.81 8.40
C ILE A 19 -24.49 23.22 7.44
N LEU A 20 -24.83 24.12 6.52
CA LEU A 20 -23.85 25.06 5.95
C LEU A 20 -23.91 26.34 6.80
N GLY A 21 -22.75 26.89 7.15
CA GLY A 21 -22.62 28.12 7.92
C GLY A 21 -21.33 28.84 7.55
N CYS A 22 -21.40 29.69 6.53
CA CYS A 22 -20.23 30.27 5.87
C CYS A 22 -19.86 31.67 6.37
N ILE A 23 -18.66 32.13 5.96
CA ILE A 23 -18.17 33.51 5.94
C ILE A 23 -17.64 34.08 7.29
N GLY A 24 -16.31 34.14 7.37
CA GLY A 24 -15.54 35.15 8.12
C GLY A 24 -14.32 35.50 7.26
N ASN A 25 -14.07 36.78 6.97
CA ASN A 25 -13.27 37.18 5.81
C ASN A 25 -11.96 37.91 6.17
N ASN A 26 -10.94 37.75 5.31
CA ASN A 26 -9.70 38.55 5.20
C ASN A 26 -8.77 38.74 6.42
N ALA A 27 -7.52 38.29 6.27
CA ALA A 27 -6.33 39.09 6.57
C ALA A 27 -5.17 38.69 5.65
N GLN A 28 -4.47 39.68 5.07
CA GLN A 28 -3.20 39.46 4.35
C GLN A 28 -2.03 39.85 5.25
N THR A 29 -1.06 38.94 5.45
CA THR A 29 0.37 39.14 5.76
C THR A 29 1.01 37.75 5.87
N GLY A 30 2.30 37.53 5.61
CA GLY A 30 3.35 38.40 5.09
C GLY A 30 4.52 37.54 4.59
N ASN A 31 5.40 38.09 3.73
CA ASN A 31 6.46 37.34 3.06
C ASN A 31 7.79 37.39 3.85
N GLU A 32 8.23 36.25 4.40
CA GLU A 32 9.59 36.04 4.94
C GLU A 32 9.86 34.52 5.04
N GLY A 33 11.09 34.01 4.86
CA GLY A 33 12.32 34.74 4.50
C GLY A 33 13.66 34.07 4.83
N MET A 34 13.69 32.80 5.27
CA MET A 34 14.92 32.08 5.64
C MET A 34 14.80 30.58 5.28
N GLY A 35 15.88 29.84 5.00
CA GLY A 35 17.27 30.27 4.83
C GLY A 35 18.20 29.05 4.71
N SER A 36 18.86 28.86 3.56
CA SER A 36 19.67 27.66 3.29
C SER A 36 21.07 27.76 3.93
N SER A 37 21.41 26.79 4.79
CA SER A 37 22.78 26.60 5.29
C SER A 37 23.53 25.57 4.43
N SER A 38 24.48 26.05 3.63
CA SER A 38 25.41 25.20 2.91
C SER A 38 26.47 24.62 3.84
N TYR A 39 26.75 23.32 3.71
CA TYR A 39 27.95 22.69 4.27
C TYR A 39 29.01 22.49 3.18
N ALA A 40 30.26 22.80 3.52
CA ALA A 40 31.35 22.93 2.57
C ALA A 40 32.06 21.60 2.26
N GLN A 41 32.54 21.48 1.02
CA GLN A 41 33.43 20.41 0.55
C GLN A 41 34.89 20.68 0.94
N PRO A 42 35.65 19.69 1.43
CA PRO A 42 37.11 19.71 1.43
C PRO A 42 37.68 19.00 0.19
N THR A 43 38.54 19.67 -0.58
CA THR A 43 39.20 19.12 -1.78
C THR A 43 40.63 18.64 -1.50
N THR A 44 40.97 17.40 -1.89
CA THR A 44 42.39 16.96 -2.02
C THR A 44 42.63 15.95 -3.16
N THR A 45 43.17 16.45 -4.26
CA THR A 45 44.29 15.90 -5.08
C THR A 45 44.51 14.36 -5.21
N SER A 46 44.21 13.86 -6.41
CA SER A 46 44.98 12.93 -7.26
C SER A 46 46.24 12.18 -6.75
N SER A 47 46.31 10.87 -7.05
CA SER A 47 47.49 10.22 -7.67
C SER A 47 47.03 8.98 -8.48
N SER A 48 47.36 8.94 -9.79
CA SER A 48 48.31 8.01 -10.45
C SER A 48 47.77 6.60 -10.79
N SER A 49 47.85 6.24 -12.07
CA SER A 49 47.43 4.98 -12.69
C SER A 49 48.56 3.94 -12.79
N GLU A 50 48.26 2.63 -12.76
CA GLU A 50 49.01 1.66 -13.59
C GLU A 50 48.28 0.32 -13.87
N SER A 51 48.66 -0.29 -15.01
CA SER A 51 48.47 -1.69 -15.46
C SER A 51 47.14 -2.43 -15.26
N ILE A 52 46.51 -2.79 -16.39
CA ILE A 52 45.55 -3.91 -16.52
C ILE A 52 46.33 -5.24 -16.48
N ASN A 53 45.77 -6.29 -15.88
CA ASN A 53 46.17 -7.67 -16.12
C ASN A 53 44.94 -8.60 -16.19
N SER A 54 45.01 -9.67 -16.98
CA SER A 54 43.83 -10.44 -17.41
C SER A 54 43.82 -11.89 -16.92
N SER A 55 42.70 -12.34 -16.36
CA SER A 55 42.43 -13.75 -16.11
C SER A 55 40.95 -14.11 -16.30
N SER A 56 40.72 -15.34 -16.74
CA SER A 56 39.47 -16.07 -16.99
C SER A 56 38.32 -15.88 -15.99
N PRO A 57 37.05 -16.12 -16.39
CA PRO A 57 35.87 -15.81 -15.58
C PRO A 57 35.84 -16.60 -14.26
N THR A 58 35.93 -15.87 -13.16
CA THR A 58 35.49 -16.34 -11.85
C THR A 58 33.98 -16.30 -11.75
N GLU A 59 33.42 -17.07 -10.82
CA GLU A 59 32.03 -16.96 -10.36
C GLU A 59 31.71 -15.50 -9.98
N PRO A 60 30.43 -15.06 -10.07
CA PRO A 60 30.05 -13.71 -9.64
C PRO A 60 30.43 -13.54 -8.17
N ALA A 61 31.39 -12.66 -7.91
CA ALA A 61 31.89 -12.43 -6.57
C ALA A 61 30.76 -11.81 -5.74
N VAL A 62 30.13 -12.64 -4.90
CA VAL A 62 29.12 -12.21 -3.93
C VAL A 62 29.77 -11.12 -3.08
N THR A 63 29.37 -9.87 -3.30
CA THR A 63 29.90 -8.74 -2.55
C THR A 63 29.56 -8.93 -1.09
N ASN A 64 30.51 -8.61 -0.20
CA ASN A 64 30.27 -8.62 1.25
C ASN A 64 29.41 -7.41 1.65
N SER A 65 28.21 -7.34 1.09
CA SER A 65 27.11 -6.48 1.53
C SER A 65 26.72 -6.89 2.96
N PRO A 66 26.36 -5.93 3.83
CA PRO A 66 26.08 -6.22 5.23
C PRO A 66 24.85 -7.14 5.34
N LYS A 67 25.04 -8.31 5.96
CA LYS A 67 23.94 -9.20 6.34
C LYS A 67 23.12 -8.60 7.49
N PRO A 68 21.85 -9.03 7.67
CA PRO A 68 21.05 -8.66 8.84
C PRO A 68 21.73 -9.06 10.16
N LYS A 69 21.53 -8.25 11.20
CA LYS A 69 22.07 -8.49 12.54
C LYS A 69 21.08 -9.14 13.53
N ALA A 70 19.85 -9.48 13.10
CA ALA A 70 18.90 -10.18 13.95
C ALA A 70 19.32 -11.63 14.22
N ASN A 71 19.27 -12.04 15.49
CA ASN A 71 19.63 -13.40 15.91
C ASN A 71 18.48 -14.40 15.65
N PHE A 72 18.17 -14.65 14.38
CA PHE A 72 17.12 -15.61 14.00
C PHE A 72 17.41 -17.04 14.51
N PRO A 73 16.36 -17.86 14.78
CA PRO A 73 16.52 -19.27 15.11
C PRO A 73 17.26 -20.06 14.01
N GLY A 74 17.91 -21.17 14.37
CA GLY A 74 18.82 -21.91 13.49
C GLY A 74 18.18 -22.46 12.20
N GLU A 75 16.87 -22.69 12.21
CA GLU A 75 16.05 -23.05 11.06
C GLU A 75 15.84 -21.93 10.02
N TYR A 76 16.28 -20.70 10.30
CA TYR A 76 16.23 -19.56 9.38
C TYR A 76 17.63 -19.05 8.99
N SER A 77 17.77 -18.52 7.77
CA SER A 77 18.95 -17.82 7.26
C SER A 77 19.19 -16.51 7.99
N ASP A 78 20.34 -15.90 7.72
CA ASP A 78 20.64 -14.57 8.26
C ASP A 78 19.60 -13.55 7.73
N PHE A 79 19.06 -13.79 6.52
CA PHE A 79 17.94 -13.07 5.88
C PHE A 79 16.54 -13.57 6.29
N GLY A 80 16.40 -14.41 7.31
CA GLY A 80 15.10 -14.88 7.80
C GLY A 80 14.33 -15.81 6.85
N GLY A 81 14.99 -16.37 5.84
CA GLY A 81 14.49 -17.41 4.93
C GLY A 81 14.68 -18.82 5.48
N TRP A 82 13.82 -19.75 5.10
CA TRP A 82 13.68 -21.05 5.75
C TRP A 82 14.70 -22.07 5.22
N LYS A 83 15.65 -22.46 6.08
CA LYS A 83 16.81 -23.32 5.71
C LYS A 83 16.45 -24.75 5.28
N LYS A 84 15.18 -25.16 5.37
CA LYS A 84 14.71 -26.50 5.00
C LYS A 84 14.72 -26.76 3.49
N VAL A 85 14.60 -25.71 2.66
CA VAL A 85 14.64 -25.79 1.20
C VAL A 85 15.51 -24.65 0.66
N ARG A 86 16.43 -24.99 -0.25
CA ARG A 86 17.33 -24.03 -0.90
C ARG A 86 17.33 -24.24 -2.42
N VAL A 87 17.26 -23.13 -3.14
CA VAL A 87 17.35 -22.99 -4.61
C VAL A 87 18.56 -22.12 -4.96
N GLU A 88 18.67 -21.64 -6.21
CA GLU A 88 19.81 -20.81 -6.64
C GLU A 88 19.81 -19.43 -5.96
N SER A 89 20.96 -19.03 -5.40
CA SER A 89 21.15 -17.76 -4.71
C SER A 89 21.43 -16.62 -5.69
N SER A 90 20.60 -15.59 -5.70
CA SER A 90 20.73 -14.39 -6.57
C SER A 90 21.42 -13.20 -5.91
N GLY A 91 21.71 -13.25 -4.61
CA GLY A 91 22.21 -12.09 -3.85
C GLY A 91 21.15 -11.03 -3.53
N PHE A 92 19.93 -11.18 -4.04
CA PHE A 92 18.78 -10.30 -3.83
C PHE A 92 17.50 -11.11 -3.66
N PHE A 93 16.48 -10.51 -3.05
CA PHE A 93 15.14 -11.09 -2.96
C PHE A 93 14.48 -11.19 -4.34
N ARG A 94 13.91 -12.36 -4.66
CA ARG A 94 13.20 -12.61 -5.92
C ARG A 94 12.01 -13.54 -5.75
N VAL A 95 11.19 -13.69 -6.78
CA VAL A 95 10.10 -14.68 -6.83
C VAL A 95 10.61 -15.99 -7.47
N GLU A 96 10.12 -17.15 -7.00
CA GLU A 96 10.25 -18.44 -7.69
C GLU A 96 9.00 -19.31 -7.51
N VAL A 97 8.70 -20.17 -8.48
CA VAL A 97 7.69 -21.23 -8.34
C VAL A 97 8.38 -22.56 -8.04
N VAL A 98 8.20 -23.06 -6.82
CA VAL A 98 8.79 -24.33 -6.33
C VAL A 98 7.65 -25.31 -6.06
N ASN A 99 7.69 -26.46 -6.74
CA ASN A 99 6.66 -27.51 -6.69
C ASN A 99 5.23 -27.00 -6.96
N GLY A 100 5.07 -25.98 -7.81
CA GLY A 100 3.78 -25.37 -8.15
C GLY A 100 3.31 -24.26 -7.20
N THR A 101 4.05 -23.97 -6.13
CA THR A 101 3.77 -22.87 -5.20
C THR A 101 4.75 -21.72 -5.42
N TYR A 102 4.26 -20.48 -5.46
CA TYR A 102 5.06 -19.27 -5.51
C TYR A 102 5.66 -18.97 -4.13
N TRP A 103 6.94 -18.68 -4.08
CA TRP A 103 7.66 -18.22 -2.90
C TRP A 103 8.39 -16.91 -3.22
N LEU A 104 8.75 -16.15 -2.18
CA LEU A 104 9.96 -15.34 -2.28
C LEU A 104 11.17 -16.25 -2.04
N VAL A 105 12.32 -15.87 -2.58
CA VAL A 105 13.62 -16.49 -2.33
C VAL A 105 14.51 -15.39 -1.77
N ASP A 106 15.22 -15.69 -0.68
CA ASP A 106 16.15 -14.75 -0.04
C ASP A 106 17.48 -14.63 -0.81
N PRO A 107 18.33 -13.63 -0.50
CA PRO A 107 19.65 -13.46 -1.12
C PRO A 107 20.55 -14.69 -1.11
N GLU A 108 20.40 -15.59 -0.13
CA GLU A 108 21.18 -16.83 0.01
C GLU A 108 20.55 -18.04 -0.69
N GLY A 109 19.38 -17.88 -1.30
CA GLY A 109 18.66 -18.93 -2.03
C GLY A 109 17.69 -19.75 -1.18
N TYR A 110 17.35 -19.34 0.04
CA TYR A 110 16.35 -20.04 0.86
C TYR A 110 14.93 -19.53 0.62
N LEU A 111 13.93 -20.42 0.75
CA LEU A 111 12.53 -20.03 0.56
C LEU A 111 12.06 -19.09 1.67
N PHE A 112 11.38 -18.01 1.30
CA PHE A 112 11.00 -16.92 2.19
C PHE A 112 9.50 -16.64 2.07
N VAL A 113 8.85 -16.49 3.22
CA VAL A 113 7.54 -15.85 3.34
C VAL A 113 7.78 -14.52 4.04
N SER A 114 7.28 -13.42 3.49
CA SER A 114 7.42 -12.11 4.14
C SER A 114 6.42 -11.99 5.30
N LYS A 115 6.92 -12.20 6.52
CA LYS A 115 6.19 -12.14 7.79
C LYS A 115 6.48 -10.79 8.42
N GLY A 116 5.62 -9.80 8.18
CA GLY A 116 5.92 -8.40 8.50
C GLY A 116 4.94 -7.68 9.41
N VAL A 117 5.37 -6.52 9.89
CA VAL A 117 4.55 -5.54 10.63
C VAL A 117 4.81 -4.15 10.05
N ASN A 118 3.74 -3.39 9.78
CA ASN A 118 3.82 -2.00 9.34
C ASN A 118 3.93 -1.04 10.54
N ALA A 119 4.49 0.14 10.28
CA ALA A 119 4.65 1.26 11.21
C ALA A 119 5.32 0.86 12.54
N ILE A 120 6.38 0.04 12.47
CA ILE A 120 7.24 -0.29 13.62
C ILE A 120 8.08 0.95 13.94
N ASN A 121 7.47 1.93 14.63
CA ASN A 121 8.00 3.28 14.72
C ASN A 121 7.89 3.83 16.15
N TYR A 122 9.02 4.21 16.76
CA TYR A 122 9.06 4.78 18.11
C TYR A 122 8.28 6.09 18.23
N LEU A 123 8.06 6.81 17.12
CA LEU A 123 7.24 8.01 17.11
C LEU A 123 5.75 7.72 17.28
N GLY A 124 5.26 6.53 16.92
CA GLY A 124 3.83 6.20 16.87
C GLY A 124 3.00 7.24 16.09
N ASP A 125 1.70 7.35 16.39
CA ASP A 125 0.84 8.35 15.77
C ASP A 125 0.74 9.64 16.60
N HIS A 126 0.83 10.78 15.90
CA HIS A 126 0.50 12.08 16.47
C HIS A 126 -1.02 12.23 16.63
N SER A 127 -1.48 12.71 17.79
CA SER A 127 -2.87 13.14 17.97
C SER A 127 -2.97 14.66 17.92
N PRO A 128 -3.66 15.26 16.94
CA PRO A 128 -3.86 16.72 16.86
C PRO A 128 -4.51 17.30 18.11
N LYS A 129 -5.39 16.51 18.76
CA LYS A 129 -6.12 16.89 19.98
C LYS A 129 -5.23 16.94 21.23
N LEU A 130 -4.15 16.16 21.26
CA LEU A 130 -3.13 16.21 22.32
C LEU A 130 -1.99 17.19 21.98
N GLY A 131 -1.71 17.38 20.69
CA GLY A 131 -0.57 18.16 20.19
C GLY A 131 0.76 17.38 20.13
N TYR A 132 0.77 16.11 20.54
CA TYR A 132 1.93 15.21 20.54
C TYR A 132 1.53 13.75 20.27
N SER A 133 2.52 12.87 20.11
CA SER A 133 2.32 11.41 20.12
C SER A 133 2.39 10.86 21.56
N PRO A 134 1.31 10.29 22.12
CA PRO A 134 1.35 9.68 23.44
C PRO A 134 2.24 8.42 23.48
N TYR A 135 2.32 7.66 22.39
CA TYR A 135 3.21 6.49 22.30
C TYR A 135 4.68 6.91 22.42
N TYR A 136 5.13 7.93 21.68
CA TYR A 136 6.51 8.41 21.78
C TYR A 136 6.84 8.95 23.18
N ALA A 137 5.90 9.68 23.79
CA ALA A 137 6.05 10.17 25.16
C ALA A 137 6.11 9.03 26.20
N ASN A 138 5.52 7.88 25.90
CA ASN A 138 5.59 6.66 26.72
C ASN A 138 6.89 5.88 26.47
N VAL A 139 7.32 5.73 25.20
CA VAL A 139 8.62 5.13 24.81
C VAL A 139 9.77 5.86 25.49
N LEU A 140 9.84 7.19 25.40
CA LEU A 140 10.88 7.99 26.07
C LEU A 140 10.84 7.84 27.60
N ARG A 141 9.66 7.66 28.22
CA ARG A 141 9.53 7.47 29.67
C ARG A 141 9.93 6.06 30.12
N LYS A 142 9.68 5.05 29.29
CA LYS A 142 9.93 3.64 29.57
C LYS A 142 11.38 3.24 29.33
N TYR A 143 11.99 3.78 28.28
CA TYR A 143 13.34 3.40 27.83
C TYR A 143 14.39 4.48 28.04
N GLY A 144 14.03 5.76 28.16
CA GLY A 144 14.96 6.88 28.26
C GLY A 144 15.69 7.24 26.95
N ASP A 145 15.97 6.24 26.11
CA ASP A 145 16.66 6.37 24.83
C ASP A 145 16.01 5.48 23.75
N VAL A 146 15.96 5.97 22.51
CA VAL A 146 15.35 5.27 21.36
C VAL A 146 16.11 4.00 20.99
N SER A 147 17.44 3.95 21.14
CA SER A 147 18.24 2.76 20.86
C SER A 147 17.88 1.57 21.76
N LEU A 148 17.43 1.84 23.00
CA LEU A 148 16.94 0.80 23.91
C LEU A 148 15.58 0.26 23.47
N TRP A 149 14.69 1.11 22.94
CA TRP A 149 13.45 0.66 22.29
C TRP A 149 13.73 -0.15 21.02
N ILE A 150 14.70 0.27 20.19
CA ILE A 150 15.14 -0.49 19.00
C ILE A 150 15.63 -1.88 19.41
N ASN A 151 16.52 -1.99 20.40
CA ASN A 151 17.03 -3.29 20.87
C ASN A 151 15.91 -4.22 21.38
N VAL A 152 14.94 -3.69 22.14
CA VAL A 152 13.78 -4.46 22.61
C VAL A 152 12.86 -4.85 21.44
N THR A 153 12.67 -3.97 20.47
CA THR A 153 11.84 -4.21 19.27
C THR A 153 12.46 -5.26 18.35
N VAL A 154 13.79 -5.26 18.16
CA VAL A 154 14.53 -6.30 17.43
C VAL A 154 14.33 -7.66 18.09
N ASN A 155 14.48 -7.75 19.41
CA ASN A 155 14.26 -9.01 20.14
C ASN A 155 12.80 -9.47 20.03
N ARG A 156 11.81 -8.59 20.25
CA ARG A 156 10.39 -8.89 20.09
C ARG A 156 10.05 -9.42 18.69
N MET A 157 10.56 -8.80 17.62
CA MET A 157 10.34 -9.24 16.25
C MET A 157 10.80 -10.70 16.04
N VAL A 158 12.01 -11.05 16.51
CA VAL A 158 12.53 -12.43 16.47
C VAL A 158 11.72 -13.38 17.36
N GLU A 159 11.41 -12.99 18.60
CA GLU A 159 10.64 -13.80 19.55
C GLU A 159 9.21 -14.08 19.07
N TRP A 160 8.61 -13.14 18.33
CA TRP A 160 7.28 -13.27 17.72
C TRP A 160 7.35 -13.84 16.29
N GLY A 161 8.54 -14.20 15.80
CA GLY A 161 8.77 -14.91 14.54
C GLY A 161 8.64 -14.08 13.27
N PHE A 162 8.55 -12.75 13.37
CA PHE A 162 8.55 -11.87 12.21
C PHE A 162 9.96 -11.79 11.60
N ASN A 163 10.02 -11.66 10.26
CA ASN A 163 11.27 -11.55 9.51
C ASN A 163 11.34 -10.31 8.61
N THR A 164 10.27 -9.53 8.52
CA THR A 164 10.19 -8.35 7.64
C THR A 164 9.78 -7.09 8.41
N VAL A 165 10.46 -5.97 8.13
CA VAL A 165 10.01 -4.63 8.54
C VAL A 165 9.16 -4.03 7.40
N GLY A 166 7.88 -3.73 7.69
CA GLY A 166 6.94 -3.17 6.73
C GLY A 166 7.01 -1.64 6.61
N SER A 167 6.15 -1.06 5.77
CA SER A 167 6.09 0.38 5.49
C SER A 167 5.96 1.25 6.74
N TRP A 168 6.44 2.50 6.66
CA TRP A 168 6.37 3.55 7.72
C TRP A 168 7.12 3.25 9.03
N SER A 169 7.96 2.22 9.05
CA SER A 169 8.76 1.82 10.22
C SER A 169 10.03 2.67 10.39
N SER A 170 10.61 2.63 11.59
CA SER A 170 11.89 3.26 11.95
C SER A 170 13.05 2.71 11.11
N PRO A 171 13.77 3.56 10.34
CA PRO A 171 14.88 3.12 9.48
C PRO A 171 16.03 2.42 10.21
N GLU A 172 16.19 2.65 11.51
CA GLU A 172 17.16 2.01 12.37
C GLU A 172 16.96 0.48 12.46
N LEU A 173 15.76 -0.03 12.15
CA LEU A 173 15.45 -1.46 12.07
C LEU A 173 15.95 -2.13 10.78
N TYR A 174 16.27 -1.35 9.74
CA TYR A 174 16.72 -1.85 8.43
C TYR A 174 18.14 -2.47 8.48
N GLU A 175 18.91 -2.25 9.56
CA GLU A 175 20.16 -2.99 9.81
C GLU A 175 19.94 -4.43 10.33
N TYR A 176 18.73 -4.75 10.80
CA TYR A 176 18.44 -5.98 11.53
C TYR A 176 17.53 -6.94 10.76
N PHE A 177 16.68 -6.44 9.87
CA PHE A 177 15.69 -7.23 9.15
C PHE A 177 15.59 -6.84 7.67
N PRO A 178 15.30 -7.80 6.77
CA PRO A 178 14.71 -7.52 5.47
C PRO A 178 13.53 -6.53 5.56
N TYR A 179 13.38 -5.66 4.56
CA TYR A 179 12.36 -4.60 4.60
C TYR A 179 11.77 -4.24 3.24
N THR A 180 10.59 -3.62 3.26
CA THR A 180 9.91 -3.09 2.07
C THR A 180 9.93 -1.57 2.07
N VAL A 181 10.29 -0.96 0.94
CA VAL A 181 10.33 0.51 0.80
C VAL A 181 9.05 1.02 0.15
N LEU A 182 8.47 2.08 0.71
CA LEU A 182 7.35 2.81 0.11
C LEU A 182 7.86 4.14 -0.47
N LEU A 183 7.62 4.37 -1.76
CA LEU A 183 8.14 5.53 -2.49
C LEU A 183 7.18 6.73 -2.51
N ASP A 184 5.87 6.50 -2.39
CA ASP A 184 4.79 7.51 -2.46
C ASP A 184 4.88 8.43 -3.69
N ILE A 185 5.14 7.87 -4.87
CA ILE A 185 5.46 8.65 -6.09
C ILE A 185 4.28 9.54 -6.49
N GLY A 186 3.10 8.96 -6.66
CA GLY A 186 1.86 9.63 -7.02
C GLY A 186 1.32 10.51 -5.89
N ALA A 187 1.41 10.06 -4.64
CA ALA A 187 1.04 10.86 -3.47
C ALA A 187 1.89 12.15 -3.39
N LYS A 188 3.23 12.05 -3.52
CA LYS A 188 4.14 13.21 -3.53
C LYS A 188 4.06 14.02 -4.83
N TYR A 189 3.51 13.48 -5.93
CA TYR A 189 3.22 14.22 -7.17
C TYR A 189 1.91 15.02 -7.08
N GLY A 190 0.93 14.57 -6.29
CA GLY A 190 -0.32 15.31 -6.06
C GLY A 190 -1.57 14.48 -5.78
N PHE A 191 -1.46 13.16 -5.54
CA PHE A 191 -2.59 12.37 -5.06
C PHE A 191 -2.88 12.70 -3.58
N ASN A 192 -4.10 13.17 -3.31
CA ASN A 192 -4.60 13.34 -1.94
C ASN A 192 -5.38 12.08 -1.52
N TRP A 193 -4.87 11.36 -0.51
CA TRP A 193 -5.47 10.12 -0.03
C TRP A 193 -6.79 10.34 0.74
N GLU A 194 -7.01 11.50 1.38
CA GLU A 194 -8.24 11.78 2.14
C GLU A 194 -9.45 11.99 1.22
N HIS A 195 -9.27 12.79 0.18
CA HIS A 195 -10.30 13.23 -0.77
C HIS A 195 -10.31 12.37 -2.04
N GLY A 196 -9.38 11.43 -2.17
CA GLY A 196 -9.21 10.58 -3.35
C GLY A 196 -8.90 11.39 -4.63
N THR A 197 -8.38 12.61 -4.52
CA THR A 197 -8.11 13.48 -5.68
C THR A 197 -6.89 12.94 -6.42
N MET A 198 -7.09 12.48 -7.66
CA MET A 198 -6.03 11.93 -8.50
C MET A 198 -5.36 13.05 -9.33
N PRO A 199 -4.02 13.10 -9.41
CA PRO A 199 -3.30 14.15 -10.14
C PRO A 199 -3.32 13.92 -11.65
N ASP A 200 -3.23 14.99 -12.43
CA ASP A 200 -3.08 14.86 -13.89
C ASP A 200 -1.66 14.39 -14.25
N ILE A 201 -1.50 13.07 -14.39
CA ILE A 201 -0.26 12.42 -14.83
C ILE A 201 -0.02 12.57 -16.34
N PHE A 202 -0.99 13.02 -17.13
CA PHE A 202 -0.84 13.20 -18.59
C PHE A 202 -0.06 14.46 -18.95
N LYS A 203 0.34 15.26 -17.96
CA LYS A 203 1.29 16.37 -18.14
C LYS A 203 2.70 15.87 -18.47
N ASP A 204 3.45 16.74 -19.15
CA ASP A 204 4.81 16.50 -19.62
C ASP A 204 5.84 16.40 -18.47
N ASP A 205 5.55 17.03 -17.32
CA ASP A 205 6.44 17.05 -16.15
C ASP A 205 6.38 15.78 -15.30
N PHE A 206 5.34 14.94 -15.44
CA PHE A 206 5.19 13.69 -14.69
C PHE A 206 6.40 12.74 -14.89
N GLU A 207 6.87 12.55 -16.12
CA GLU A 207 7.98 11.62 -16.39
C GLU A 207 9.31 12.10 -15.81
N GLU A 208 9.56 13.40 -15.86
CA GLU A 208 10.75 14.02 -15.27
C GLU A 208 10.66 14.10 -13.73
N TYR A 209 9.46 14.26 -13.18
CA TYR A 209 9.20 14.11 -11.76
C TYR A 209 9.51 12.68 -11.28
N VAL A 210 8.95 11.67 -11.94
CA VAL A 210 9.17 10.25 -11.59
C VAL A 210 10.64 9.88 -11.71
N ARG A 211 11.32 10.34 -12.78
CA ARG A 211 12.77 10.14 -12.95
C ARG A 211 13.58 10.72 -11.77
N LYS A 212 13.22 11.91 -11.28
CA LYS A 212 13.83 12.51 -10.08
C LYS A 212 13.51 11.72 -8.82
N ALA A 213 12.24 11.32 -8.63
CA ALA A 213 11.82 10.54 -7.47
C ALA A 213 12.61 9.23 -7.35
N VAL A 214 12.75 8.48 -8.46
CA VAL A 214 13.56 7.25 -8.51
C VAL A 214 15.05 7.55 -8.29
N TYR A 215 15.62 8.58 -8.93
CA TYR A 215 17.03 8.94 -8.75
C TYR A 215 17.39 9.29 -7.29
N PHE A 216 16.48 9.92 -6.53
CA PHE A 216 16.75 10.27 -5.13
C PHE A 216 16.37 9.18 -4.11
N ASN A 217 15.45 8.26 -4.43
CA ASN A 217 14.90 7.30 -3.47
C ASN A 217 15.16 5.82 -3.81
N VAL A 218 15.72 5.49 -4.98
CA VAL A 218 15.97 4.11 -5.43
C VAL A 218 17.44 3.90 -5.84
N GLU A 219 18.03 4.79 -6.64
CA GLU A 219 19.45 4.70 -7.05
C GLU A 219 20.44 4.55 -5.87
N PRO A 220 20.24 5.20 -4.68
CA PRO A 220 21.11 4.97 -3.51
C PRO A 220 20.91 3.62 -2.80
N LEU A 221 19.91 2.81 -3.21
CA LEU A 221 19.46 1.60 -2.52
C LEU A 221 19.62 0.31 -3.34
N LYS A 222 19.86 0.40 -4.65
CA LYS A 222 19.85 -0.71 -5.62
C LYS A 222 20.80 -1.90 -5.34
N ASP A 223 21.83 -1.67 -4.53
CA ASP A 223 22.85 -2.65 -4.17
C ASP A 223 22.65 -3.23 -2.75
N ASN A 224 21.54 -2.89 -2.06
CA ASN A 224 21.26 -3.30 -0.68
C ASN A 224 20.39 -4.56 -0.60
N PRO A 225 20.96 -5.77 -0.35
CA PRO A 225 20.24 -7.05 -0.39
C PRO A 225 19.16 -7.21 0.69
N MET A 226 19.09 -6.26 1.64
CA MET A 226 18.06 -6.18 2.68
C MET A 226 16.68 -5.80 2.12
N ILE A 227 16.61 -5.18 0.94
CA ILE A 227 15.34 -4.72 0.37
C ILE A 227 14.64 -5.89 -0.32
N ILE A 228 13.42 -6.21 0.13
CA ILE A 228 12.55 -7.16 -0.56
C ILE A 228 12.02 -6.52 -1.84
N GLY A 229 11.63 -5.25 -1.78
CA GLY A 229 11.16 -4.50 -2.94
C GLY A 229 10.52 -3.15 -2.62
N PHE A 230 10.04 -2.49 -3.67
CA PHE A 230 9.45 -1.16 -3.66
C PHE A 230 7.94 -1.19 -3.90
N PHE A 231 7.17 -0.61 -2.99
CA PHE A 231 5.83 -0.10 -3.27
C PHE A 231 5.96 1.29 -3.90
N THR A 232 5.29 1.50 -5.03
CA THR A 232 5.30 2.78 -5.75
C THR A 232 4.42 3.84 -5.08
N ASP A 233 3.29 3.43 -4.49
CA ASP A 233 2.34 4.25 -3.74
C ASP A 233 1.53 3.38 -2.75
N ASN A 234 0.66 4.01 -1.96
CA ASN A 234 -0.33 3.36 -1.10
C ASN A 234 -1.77 3.80 -1.46
N GLU A 235 -2.66 2.84 -1.75
CA GLU A 235 -4.11 3.03 -1.84
C GLU A 235 -4.60 4.18 -2.74
N LEU A 236 -3.96 4.36 -3.90
CA LEU A 236 -4.44 5.29 -4.94
C LEU A 236 -5.92 5.01 -5.29
N ARG A 237 -6.73 6.06 -5.50
CA ARG A 237 -8.13 5.87 -5.91
C ARG A 237 -8.21 5.47 -7.37
N TRP A 238 -8.37 4.17 -7.61
CA TRP A 238 -8.50 3.56 -8.93
C TRP A 238 -9.94 3.46 -9.47
N GLY A 239 -10.93 3.88 -8.69
CA GLY A 239 -12.34 3.86 -9.06
C GLY A 239 -13.22 4.39 -7.92
N PRO A 240 -14.55 4.22 -7.97
CA PRO A 240 -15.44 4.58 -6.87
C PRO A 240 -15.05 3.88 -5.56
N ASP A 241 -14.89 4.65 -4.49
CA ASP A 241 -14.53 4.16 -3.15
C ASP A 241 -15.16 5.01 -2.02
N TRP A 242 -14.66 4.90 -0.79
CA TRP A 242 -15.19 5.64 0.38
C TRP A 242 -14.96 7.16 0.32
N ARG A 243 -14.12 7.64 -0.61
CA ARG A 243 -13.67 9.04 -0.74
C ARG A 243 -14.42 9.76 -1.84
N SER A 244 -14.74 9.05 -2.92
CA SER A 244 -15.59 9.55 -4.00
C SER A 244 -16.30 8.40 -4.73
N GLY A 245 -17.58 8.59 -5.04
CA GLY A 245 -18.36 7.68 -5.89
C GLY A 245 -18.08 7.82 -7.40
N ASN A 246 -17.23 8.76 -7.81
CA ASN A 246 -16.90 9.03 -9.20
C ASN A 246 -15.89 8.02 -9.76
N HIS A 247 -15.97 7.73 -11.07
CA HIS A 247 -14.85 7.15 -11.81
C HIS A 247 -13.88 8.25 -12.25
N LEU A 248 -12.62 7.89 -12.53
CA LEU A 248 -11.60 8.87 -12.91
C LEU A 248 -11.98 9.67 -14.17
N LEU A 249 -12.70 9.09 -15.12
CA LEU A 249 -13.21 9.83 -16.29
C LEU A 249 -14.17 10.97 -15.90
N ASP A 250 -15.00 10.76 -14.87
CA ASP A 250 -15.98 11.74 -14.42
C ASP A 250 -15.29 12.94 -13.75
N ASP A 251 -14.20 12.68 -13.03
CA ASP A 251 -13.36 13.71 -12.41
C ASP A 251 -12.49 14.43 -13.45
N PHE A 252 -11.89 13.70 -14.39
CA PHE A 252 -11.05 14.28 -15.45
C PHE A 252 -11.85 15.06 -16.49
N MET A 253 -13.14 14.74 -16.68
CA MET A 253 -14.05 15.59 -17.45
C MET A 253 -14.40 16.91 -16.73
N LYS A 254 -14.06 17.09 -15.44
CA LYS A 254 -14.27 18.34 -14.70
C LYS A 254 -13.00 19.21 -14.61
N LEU A 255 -11.89 18.77 -15.20
CA LEU A 255 -10.66 19.56 -15.34
C LEU A 255 -10.80 20.66 -16.41
N PRO A 256 -10.00 21.74 -16.34
CA PRO A 256 -9.99 22.82 -17.33
C PRO A 256 -9.63 22.39 -18.77
N PRO A 257 -10.05 23.13 -19.82
CA PRO A 257 -9.80 22.81 -21.24
C PRO A 257 -8.30 22.67 -21.63
N GLU A 258 -7.41 23.32 -20.89
CA GLU A 258 -5.98 23.28 -21.07
C GLU A 258 -5.30 22.04 -20.43
N ALA A 259 -5.99 21.32 -19.55
CA ALA A 259 -5.41 20.16 -18.87
C ALA A 259 -5.19 18.98 -19.85
N PRO A 260 -3.97 18.40 -19.93
CA PRO A 260 -3.71 17.23 -20.77
C PRO A 260 -4.66 16.06 -20.49
N GLY A 261 -4.96 15.78 -19.22
CA GLY A 261 -5.91 14.73 -18.85
C GLY A 261 -7.34 14.99 -19.31
N LYS A 262 -7.78 16.25 -19.39
CA LYS A 262 -9.10 16.63 -19.95
C LYS A 262 -9.18 16.30 -21.44
N ARG A 263 -8.08 16.46 -22.18
CA ARG A 263 -7.97 16.12 -23.60
C ARG A 263 -7.99 14.61 -23.81
N VAL A 264 -7.29 13.84 -22.97
CA VAL A 264 -7.34 12.38 -22.99
C VAL A 264 -8.75 11.86 -22.68
N ALA A 265 -9.46 12.48 -21.73
CA ALA A 265 -10.86 12.14 -21.42
C ALA A 265 -11.79 12.36 -22.62
N VAL A 266 -11.66 13.50 -23.32
CA VAL A 266 -12.43 13.80 -24.54
C VAL A 266 -12.08 12.86 -25.70
N GLU A 267 -10.80 12.50 -25.88
CA GLU A 267 -10.40 11.56 -26.93
C GLU A 267 -10.91 10.14 -26.66
N VAL A 268 -10.94 9.68 -25.40
CA VAL A 268 -11.58 8.40 -25.05
C VAL A 268 -13.07 8.41 -25.40
N LEU A 269 -13.80 9.49 -25.10
CA LEU A 269 -15.20 9.62 -25.54
C LEU A 269 -15.33 9.59 -27.07
N LYS A 270 -14.42 10.26 -27.80
CA LYS A 270 -14.36 10.24 -29.26
C LYS A 270 -14.14 8.84 -29.83
N GLU A 271 -13.24 8.06 -29.25
CA GLU A 271 -12.99 6.67 -29.65
C GLU A 271 -14.17 5.75 -29.32
N THR A 272 -14.66 5.75 -28.07
CA THR A 272 -15.78 4.87 -27.64
C THR A 272 -17.07 5.16 -28.42
N PHE A 273 -17.38 6.43 -28.71
CA PHE A 273 -18.52 6.82 -29.54
C PHE A 273 -18.25 6.76 -31.06
N ASN A 274 -17.11 6.17 -31.48
CA ASN A 274 -16.74 5.95 -32.89
C ASN A 274 -16.79 7.26 -33.74
N GLY A 275 -16.33 8.37 -33.15
CA GLY A 275 -16.34 9.70 -33.78
C GLY A 275 -17.71 10.36 -33.90
N SER A 276 -18.77 9.81 -33.29
CA SER A 276 -20.13 10.34 -33.41
C SER A 276 -20.49 11.32 -32.28
N ILE A 277 -20.18 12.61 -32.48
CA ILE A 277 -20.58 13.68 -31.54
C ILE A 277 -22.10 13.76 -31.37
N THR A 278 -22.88 13.39 -32.41
CA THR A 278 -24.34 13.31 -32.35
C THR A 278 -24.82 12.33 -31.27
N ARG A 279 -24.21 11.14 -31.14
CA ARG A 279 -24.59 10.17 -30.10
C ARG A 279 -24.20 10.64 -28.69
N VAL A 280 -23.05 11.30 -28.57
CA VAL A 280 -22.65 11.93 -27.29
C VAL A 280 -23.67 13.00 -26.90
N ASN A 281 -24.11 13.83 -27.85
CA ASN A 281 -25.17 14.84 -27.64
C ASN A 281 -26.52 14.22 -27.27
N GLU A 282 -26.91 13.10 -27.88
CA GLU A 282 -28.15 12.37 -27.54
C GLU A 282 -28.14 11.86 -26.09
N GLU A 283 -27.01 11.32 -25.61
CA GLU A 283 -26.88 10.80 -24.25
C GLU A 283 -26.64 11.89 -23.18
N LEU A 284 -25.84 12.91 -23.49
CA LEU A 284 -25.59 14.06 -22.60
C LEU A 284 -26.71 15.12 -22.62
N LYS A 285 -27.60 15.06 -23.62
CA LYS A 285 -28.66 16.07 -23.91
C LYS A 285 -28.07 17.46 -24.23
N THR A 286 -26.99 17.48 -24.99
CA THR A 286 -26.25 18.67 -25.42
C THR A 286 -26.39 18.92 -26.93
N SER A 287 -25.77 19.99 -27.44
CA SER A 287 -25.81 20.35 -28.86
C SER A 287 -24.45 20.86 -29.36
N TYR A 288 -23.38 20.12 -29.04
CA TYR A 288 -22.03 20.42 -29.48
C TYR A 288 -21.82 20.09 -30.97
N GLU A 289 -21.03 20.90 -31.66
CA GLU A 289 -20.67 20.72 -33.07
C GLU A 289 -19.46 19.79 -33.22
N SER A 290 -18.56 19.78 -32.23
CA SER A 290 -17.30 19.05 -32.24
C SER A 290 -17.00 18.33 -30.93
N PHE A 291 -16.00 17.44 -30.94
CA PHE A 291 -15.46 16.87 -29.69
C PHE A 291 -14.61 17.89 -28.91
N ASP A 292 -13.98 18.88 -29.58
CA ASP A 292 -13.21 19.92 -28.90
C ASP A 292 -14.10 20.79 -28.00
N ASP A 293 -15.40 20.92 -28.32
CA ASP A 293 -16.36 21.64 -27.48
C ASP A 293 -16.52 20.96 -26.10
N LEU A 294 -16.38 19.63 -26.04
CA LEU A 294 -16.43 18.85 -24.78
C LEU A 294 -15.25 19.16 -23.85
N LEU A 295 -14.20 19.84 -24.33
CA LEU A 295 -13.16 20.41 -23.48
C LEU A 295 -13.74 21.42 -22.46
N THR A 296 -14.89 22.03 -22.77
CA THR A 296 -15.62 22.95 -21.88
C THR A 296 -16.73 22.28 -21.05
N TYR A 297 -17.12 21.04 -21.35
CA TYR A 297 -18.17 20.33 -20.64
C TYR A 297 -17.68 19.89 -19.25
N THR A 298 -18.39 20.26 -18.18
CA THR A 298 -18.07 19.89 -16.78
C THR A 298 -19.23 19.21 -16.03
N GLY A 299 -20.24 18.73 -16.77
CA GLY A 299 -21.40 18.02 -16.20
C GLY A 299 -21.11 16.57 -15.79
N ASP A 300 -22.16 15.88 -15.33
CA ASP A 300 -22.09 14.47 -14.92
C ASP A 300 -22.36 13.52 -16.08
N LEU A 301 -21.48 12.53 -16.27
CA LEU A 301 -21.62 11.54 -17.36
C LEU A 301 -22.64 10.45 -16.97
N PRO A 302 -23.59 10.06 -17.85
CA PRO A 302 -24.60 9.06 -17.54
C PRO A 302 -24.01 7.65 -17.44
N SER A 303 -24.75 6.70 -16.87
CA SER A 303 -24.32 5.30 -16.70
C SER A 303 -24.77 4.39 -17.87
N THR A 304 -24.66 4.87 -19.11
CA THR A 304 -24.96 4.06 -20.31
C THR A 304 -23.82 3.08 -20.61
N PRO A 305 -24.05 2.02 -21.42
CA PRO A 305 -22.98 1.08 -21.78
C PRO A 305 -21.76 1.75 -22.43
N LEU A 306 -21.95 2.78 -23.25
CA LEU A 306 -20.85 3.50 -23.89
C LEU A 306 -20.06 4.36 -22.89
N PHE A 307 -20.72 5.07 -21.97
CA PHE A 307 -20.00 5.80 -20.92
C PHE A 307 -19.34 4.86 -19.89
N MET A 308 -19.87 3.66 -19.66
CA MET A 308 -19.19 2.65 -18.83
C MET A 308 -17.95 2.06 -19.51
N GLU A 309 -17.97 1.81 -20.82
CA GLU A 309 -16.76 1.39 -21.55
C GLU A 309 -15.74 2.53 -21.62
N ALA A 310 -16.17 3.78 -21.84
CA ALA A 310 -15.28 4.94 -21.79
C ALA A 310 -14.62 5.09 -20.40
N ARG A 311 -15.36 4.82 -19.31
CA ARG A 311 -14.79 4.75 -17.95
C ARG A 311 -13.76 3.63 -17.81
N LYS A 312 -13.98 2.43 -18.39
CA LYS A 312 -12.99 1.32 -18.40
C LYS A 312 -11.73 1.72 -19.17
N GLU A 313 -11.88 2.33 -20.35
CA GLU A 313 -10.77 2.67 -21.25
C GLU A 313 -9.95 3.89 -20.76
N PHE A 314 -10.59 4.92 -20.22
CA PHE A 314 -9.86 6.03 -19.60
C PHE A 314 -9.02 5.55 -18.40
N LEU A 315 -9.60 4.68 -17.57
CA LEU A 315 -8.91 4.07 -16.45
C LEU A 315 -7.75 3.18 -16.91
N ARG A 316 -7.91 2.43 -18.01
CA ARG A 316 -6.83 1.67 -18.66
C ARG A 316 -5.67 2.59 -19.04
N ARG A 317 -5.93 3.73 -19.71
CA ARG A 317 -4.89 4.69 -20.12
C ARG A 317 -4.18 5.33 -18.94
N TYR A 318 -4.92 5.69 -17.89
CA TYR A 318 -4.33 6.24 -16.67
C TYR A 318 -3.42 5.20 -15.98
N ALA A 319 -3.90 3.95 -15.82
CA ALA A 319 -3.11 2.86 -15.26
C ALA A 319 -1.87 2.55 -16.11
N GLU A 320 -2.01 2.39 -17.43
CA GLU A 320 -0.90 2.03 -18.32
C GLU A 320 0.18 3.12 -18.27
N ARG A 321 -0.19 4.41 -18.27
CA ARG A 321 0.77 5.52 -18.12
C ARG A 321 1.42 5.52 -16.75
N TYR A 322 0.66 5.38 -15.66
CA TYR A 322 1.22 5.36 -14.30
C TYR A 322 2.22 4.22 -14.12
N PHE A 323 1.83 2.98 -14.43
CA PHE A 323 2.68 1.82 -14.21
C PHE A 323 3.89 1.82 -15.15
N ASN A 324 3.71 2.07 -16.45
CA ASN A 324 4.83 2.16 -17.40
C ASN A 324 5.89 3.18 -16.96
N VAL A 325 5.48 4.42 -16.67
CA VAL A 325 6.42 5.49 -16.30
C VAL A 325 7.14 5.17 -14.98
N THR A 326 6.43 4.69 -13.97
CA THR A 326 7.04 4.35 -12.66
C THR A 326 7.96 3.14 -12.73
N THR A 327 7.51 2.01 -13.30
CA THR A 327 8.32 0.78 -13.32
C THR A 327 9.48 0.86 -14.32
N THR A 328 9.30 1.53 -15.47
CA THR A 328 10.41 1.78 -16.39
C THR A 328 11.44 2.76 -15.82
N ALA A 329 11.03 3.74 -15.00
CA ALA A 329 11.99 4.58 -14.29
C ALA A 329 12.78 3.77 -13.25
N ILE A 330 12.12 2.97 -12.40
CA ILE A 330 12.77 2.09 -11.42
C ILE A 330 13.74 1.14 -12.11
N ARG A 331 13.30 0.38 -13.13
CA ARG A 331 14.15 -0.59 -13.84
C ARG A 331 15.35 0.04 -14.55
N LYS A 332 15.33 1.32 -14.92
CA LYS A 332 16.51 2.01 -15.47
C LYS A 332 17.65 2.21 -14.47
N VAL A 333 17.38 2.10 -13.16
CA VAL A 333 18.39 2.25 -12.09
C VAL A 333 18.59 0.94 -11.31
N ASP A 334 17.53 0.15 -11.14
CA ASP A 334 17.50 -1.05 -10.30
C ASP A 334 16.88 -2.25 -11.04
N GLN A 335 17.73 -3.22 -11.36
CA GLN A 335 17.36 -4.49 -12.01
C GLN A 335 17.13 -5.63 -11.00
N ASN A 336 17.39 -5.39 -9.72
CA ASN A 336 17.57 -6.44 -8.70
C ASN A 336 16.32 -6.62 -7.84
N HIS A 337 15.78 -5.53 -7.31
CA HIS A 337 14.70 -5.57 -6.32
C HIS A 337 13.31 -5.74 -6.95
N LEU A 338 12.38 -6.28 -6.18
CA LEU A 338 11.00 -6.48 -6.64
C LEU A 338 10.23 -5.15 -6.71
N ILE A 339 9.38 -5.03 -7.72
CA ILE A 339 8.34 -4.01 -7.81
C ILE A 339 7.07 -4.62 -7.25
N LEU A 340 6.65 -4.14 -6.08
CA LEU A 340 5.60 -4.75 -5.27
C LEU A 340 4.21 -4.11 -5.50
N GLY A 341 4.09 -3.11 -6.37
CA GLY A 341 2.82 -2.49 -6.76
C GLY A 341 2.44 -1.22 -5.97
N VAL A 342 1.15 -1.06 -5.67
CA VAL A 342 0.51 0.19 -5.19
C VAL A 342 -0.36 0.01 -3.93
N ARG A 343 -0.25 -1.15 -3.24
CA ARG A 343 -0.99 -1.50 -2.02
C ARG A 343 -2.48 -1.22 -2.18
N PHE A 344 -3.13 -2.01 -3.03
CA PHE A 344 -4.52 -1.79 -3.41
C PHE A 344 -5.47 -1.92 -2.22
N ALA A 345 -6.26 -0.89 -1.92
CA ALA A 345 -7.32 -0.95 -0.91
C ALA A 345 -8.43 -1.92 -1.33
N VAL A 346 -8.69 -2.96 -0.53
CA VAL A 346 -9.71 -3.98 -0.82
C VAL A 346 -10.52 -4.32 0.44
N SER A 347 -11.83 -4.32 0.30
CA SER A 347 -12.79 -4.79 1.31
C SER A 347 -14.01 -5.44 0.64
N PRO A 348 -15.00 -5.97 1.37
CA PRO A 348 -16.24 -6.48 0.78
C PRO A 348 -17.00 -5.44 -0.08
N PHE A 349 -16.81 -4.15 0.21
CA PHE A 349 -17.51 -3.03 -0.45
C PHE A 349 -16.61 -2.18 -1.36
N ILE A 350 -15.29 -2.37 -1.30
CA ILE A 350 -14.30 -1.61 -2.07
C ILE A 350 -13.48 -2.60 -2.90
N ARG A 351 -13.62 -2.53 -4.23
CA ARG A 351 -12.90 -3.37 -5.20
C ARG A 351 -12.32 -2.48 -6.28
N PRO A 352 -10.98 -2.37 -6.42
CA PRO A 352 -10.38 -1.68 -7.56
C PRO A 352 -10.83 -2.35 -8.87
N PRO A 353 -11.10 -1.61 -9.95
CA PRO A 353 -11.60 -2.20 -11.19
C PRO A 353 -10.60 -3.17 -11.83
N GLU A 354 -11.12 -4.29 -12.34
CA GLU A 354 -10.38 -5.38 -13.01
C GLU A 354 -9.30 -4.91 -13.99
N VAL A 355 -9.62 -3.88 -14.80
CA VAL A 355 -8.72 -3.28 -15.80
C VAL A 355 -7.42 -2.75 -15.21
N VAL A 356 -7.40 -2.37 -13.93
CA VAL A 356 -6.18 -1.88 -13.28
C VAL A 356 -5.27 -3.06 -12.90
N PHE A 357 -5.84 -4.23 -12.61
CA PHE A 357 -5.08 -5.47 -12.45
C PHE A 357 -4.63 -6.05 -13.80
N GLU A 358 -5.48 -6.04 -14.85
CA GLU A 358 -5.11 -6.34 -16.26
C GLU A 358 -3.81 -5.61 -16.66
N VAL A 359 -3.69 -4.35 -16.23
CA VAL A 359 -2.54 -3.48 -16.49
C VAL A 359 -1.38 -3.76 -15.53
N ALA A 360 -1.62 -3.74 -14.20
CA ALA A 360 -0.55 -3.88 -13.20
C ALA A 360 0.24 -5.19 -13.37
N GLY A 361 -0.42 -6.29 -13.75
CA GLY A 361 0.21 -7.58 -14.01
C GLY A 361 1.28 -7.56 -15.13
N LYS A 362 1.28 -6.55 -16.00
CA LYS A 362 2.34 -6.36 -17.01
C LYS A 362 3.64 -5.79 -16.43
N TYR A 363 3.56 -5.06 -15.32
CA TYR A 363 4.58 -4.13 -14.86
C TYR A 363 5.19 -4.45 -13.48
N VAL A 364 4.42 -5.09 -12.58
CA VAL A 364 4.86 -5.44 -11.23
C VAL A 364 5.34 -6.89 -11.15
N ASP A 365 6.13 -7.23 -10.13
CA ASP A 365 6.54 -8.61 -9.86
C ASP A 365 5.58 -9.30 -8.86
N VAL A 366 4.97 -8.52 -7.97
CA VAL A 366 4.03 -8.97 -6.93
C VAL A 366 2.83 -8.02 -6.86
N ILE A 367 1.62 -8.56 -6.67
CA ILE A 367 0.40 -7.76 -6.45
C ILE A 367 0.19 -7.55 -4.94
N SER A 368 0.35 -6.32 -4.48
CA SER A 368 0.11 -5.88 -3.09
C SER A 368 -1.35 -5.52 -2.84
N LEU A 369 -1.97 -6.13 -1.83
CA LEU A 369 -3.35 -5.84 -1.40
C LEU A 369 -3.41 -5.47 0.09
N ASN A 370 -4.07 -4.34 0.40
CA ASN A 370 -4.52 -4.01 1.74
C ASN A 370 -5.93 -4.61 1.93
N LEU A 371 -6.05 -5.68 2.73
CA LEU A 371 -7.26 -6.49 2.87
C LEU A 371 -7.89 -6.30 4.25
N TYR A 372 -8.92 -5.46 4.31
CA TYR A 372 -9.69 -5.20 5.52
C TYR A 372 -11.12 -5.76 5.43
N ASN A 373 -11.73 -5.99 6.60
CA ASN A 373 -13.12 -6.44 6.74
C ASN A 373 -13.43 -7.86 6.22
N PHE A 374 -12.45 -8.76 6.25
CA PHE A 374 -12.62 -10.19 5.97
C PHE A 374 -12.19 -11.05 7.17
N GLN A 375 -12.87 -12.18 7.44
CA GLN A 375 -12.49 -13.13 8.51
C GLN A 375 -11.52 -14.24 8.04
N VAL A 376 -11.46 -14.43 6.72
CA VAL A 376 -10.61 -15.37 5.98
C VAL A 376 -10.23 -14.70 4.66
N ALA A 377 -9.16 -15.15 4.02
CA ALA A 377 -8.78 -14.69 2.69
C ALA A 377 -9.96 -14.89 1.71
N PRO A 378 -10.38 -13.86 0.94
CA PRO A 378 -11.50 -13.98 0.01
C PRO A 378 -11.08 -14.74 -1.25
N LYS A 379 -10.95 -16.07 -1.14
CA LYS A 379 -10.26 -16.95 -2.09
C LYS A 379 -10.71 -16.72 -3.54
N GLU A 380 -12.00 -16.68 -3.82
CA GLU A 380 -12.53 -16.56 -5.18
C GLU A 380 -12.12 -15.24 -5.85
N TYR A 381 -11.96 -14.17 -5.07
CA TYR A 381 -11.43 -12.90 -5.55
C TYR A 381 -9.91 -12.96 -5.76
N LEU A 382 -9.17 -13.60 -4.86
CA LEU A 382 -7.72 -13.74 -4.97
C LEU A 382 -7.30 -14.67 -6.12
N ASP A 383 -8.08 -15.74 -6.37
CA ASP A 383 -7.92 -16.61 -7.53
C ASP A 383 -8.10 -15.82 -8.83
N HIS A 384 -9.17 -15.01 -8.94
CA HIS A 384 -9.42 -14.15 -10.11
C HIS A 384 -8.30 -13.12 -10.32
N ILE A 385 -7.82 -12.48 -9.25
CA ILE A 385 -6.68 -11.54 -9.31
C ILE A 385 -5.40 -12.25 -9.76
N HIS A 386 -5.15 -13.49 -9.31
CA HIS A 386 -4.02 -14.29 -9.78
C HIS A 386 -4.18 -14.67 -11.27
N GLU A 387 -5.36 -15.11 -11.69
CA GLU A 387 -5.65 -15.53 -13.07
C GLU A 387 -5.44 -14.38 -14.07
N ILE A 388 -5.96 -13.18 -13.81
CA ILE A 388 -5.85 -12.04 -14.73
C ILE A 388 -4.48 -11.34 -14.72
N THR A 389 -3.60 -11.63 -13.74
CA THR A 389 -2.27 -11.00 -13.63
C THR A 389 -1.11 -11.97 -13.90
N GLY A 390 -1.28 -13.26 -13.60
CA GLY A 390 -0.19 -14.23 -13.55
C GLY A 390 0.85 -13.95 -12.45
N LYS A 391 0.52 -13.16 -11.41
CA LYS A 391 1.47 -12.72 -10.37
C LYS A 391 1.17 -13.31 -8.99
N PRO A 392 2.20 -13.54 -8.16
CA PRO A 392 2.00 -13.80 -6.74
C PRO A 392 1.33 -12.59 -6.06
N ILE A 393 0.62 -12.87 -4.97
CA ILE A 393 -0.11 -11.89 -4.17
C ILE A 393 0.56 -11.77 -2.79
N MET A 394 0.62 -10.55 -2.29
CA MET A 394 1.11 -10.22 -0.94
C MET A 394 0.07 -9.37 -0.22
N ILE A 395 -0.29 -9.75 1.01
CA ILE A 395 -1.16 -8.92 1.86
C ILE A 395 -0.29 -7.88 2.55
N THR A 396 -0.43 -6.63 2.16
CA THR A 396 0.42 -5.54 2.64
C THR A 396 -0.12 -4.83 3.86
N GLU A 397 -1.43 -4.95 4.11
CA GLU A 397 -2.08 -4.62 5.37
C GLU A 397 -3.28 -5.54 5.60
N PHE A 398 -3.51 -5.86 6.86
CA PHE A 398 -4.76 -6.38 7.41
C PHE A 398 -4.74 -6.18 8.93
N SER A 399 -5.90 -6.09 9.56
CA SER A 399 -6.00 -5.96 11.01
C SER A 399 -7.35 -6.43 11.58
N PHE A 400 -7.32 -6.70 12.89
CA PHE A 400 -8.49 -6.94 13.74
C PHE A 400 -8.35 -6.10 15.02
N ARG A 401 -9.47 -5.61 15.54
CA ARG A 401 -9.55 -4.76 16.74
C ARG A 401 -10.36 -5.44 17.84
N ALA A 402 -10.10 -5.19 19.11
CA ALA A 402 -10.91 -5.73 20.21
C ALA A 402 -11.54 -4.65 21.10
N MET A 403 -12.78 -4.87 21.57
CA MET A 403 -13.49 -3.95 22.46
C MET A 403 -12.96 -3.94 23.91
N ASP A 404 -12.36 -5.04 24.37
CA ASP A 404 -11.73 -5.14 25.70
C ASP A 404 -10.38 -4.41 25.82
N SER A 405 -9.83 -3.90 24.71
CA SER A 405 -8.62 -3.05 24.68
C SER A 405 -8.75 -1.74 25.47
N GLY A 406 -9.98 -1.28 25.73
CA GLY A 406 -10.26 0.03 26.33
C GLY A 406 -10.18 1.21 25.36
N LEU A 407 -9.85 0.98 24.09
CA LEU A 407 -9.92 2.01 23.05
C LEU A 407 -11.34 2.18 22.48
N PRO A 408 -11.69 3.37 21.95
CA PRO A 408 -13.03 3.61 21.41
C PRO A 408 -13.35 2.76 20.18
N ASN A 409 -12.35 2.48 19.33
CA ASN A 409 -12.50 1.72 18.08
C ASN A 409 -13.63 2.27 17.17
N THR A 410 -13.88 3.58 17.24
CA THR A 410 -15.02 4.24 16.57
C THR A 410 -14.74 4.61 15.12
N VAL A 411 -13.47 4.79 14.75
CA VAL A 411 -13.06 5.19 13.40
C VAL A 411 -11.91 4.28 12.95
N GLY A 412 -12.06 3.75 11.74
CA GLY A 412 -11.03 3.03 10.99
C GLY A 412 -11.44 1.67 10.45
N ALA A 413 -10.59 1.08 9.62
CA ALA A 413 -10.81 -0.21 8.95
C ALA A 413 -10.67 -1.44 9.88
N GLY A 414 -11.02 -2.63 9.37
CA GLY A 414 -10.85 -3.91 10.08
C GLY A 414 -12.04 -4.32 10.96
N ILE A 415 -12.20 -5.62 11.18
CA ILE A 415 -13.29 -6.16 12.00
C ILE A 415 -12.97 -5.92 13.48
N THR A 416 -13.93 -5.33 14.20
CA THR A 416 -13.88 -5.19 15.66
C THR A 416 -14.60 -6.36 16.32
N VAL A 417 -13.85 -7.20 17.03
CA VAL A 417 -14.34 -8.35 17.81
C VAL A 417 -14.46 -7.97 19.30
N GLN A 418 -14.99 -8.86 20.13
CA GLN A 418 -15.24 -8.54 21.55
C GLN A 418 -13.97 -8.61 22.40
N THR A 419 -13.08 -9.58 22.13
CA THR A 419 -11.91 -9.82 22.99
C THR A 419 -10.57 -9.89 22.28
N GLN A 420 -9.49 -9.60 23.00
CA GLN A 420 -8.11 -9.82 22.56
C GLN A 420 -7.84 -11.28 22.14
N LYS A 421 -8.52 -12.25 22.76
CA LYS A 421 -8.47 -13.66 22.36
C LYS A 421 -9.12 -13.90 20.99
N GLU A 422 -10.32 -13.35 20.76
CA GLU A 422 -10.98 -13.40 19.44
C GLU A 422 -10.13 -12.70 18.37
N ARG A 423 -9.46 -11.59 18.72
CA ARG A 423 -8.59 -10.82 17.84
C ARG A 423 -7.43 -11.69 17.33
N ALA A 424 -6.80 -12.43 18.24
CA ALA A 424 -5.76 -13.41 17.90
C ALA A 424 -6.31 -14.59 17.07
N GLU A 425 -7.47 -15.15 17.43
CA GLU A 425 -8.11 -16.26 16.69
C GLU A 425 -8.49 -15.88 15.24
N TYR A 426 -9.03 -14.68 15.03
CA TYR A 426 -9.37 -14.17 13.70
C TYR A 426 -8.10 -13.89 12.89
N THR A 427 -7.09 -13.27 13.51
CA THR A 427 -5.78 -13.01 12.89
C THR A 427 -5.14 -14.31 12.40
N LYS A 428 -5.09 -15.34 13.25
CA LYS A 428 -4.59 -16.68 12.90
C LYS A 428 -5.36 -17.28 11.72
N ARG A 429 -6.68 -17.33 11.82
CA ARG A 429 -7.56 -17.92 10.80
C ARG A 429 -7.40 -17.23 9.43
N PHE A 430 -7.26 -15.91 9.42
CA PHE A 430 -7.03 -15.13 8.22
C PHE A 430 -5.68 -15.49 7.56
N ILE A 431 -4.58 -15.44 8.33
CA ILE A 431 -3.24 -15.79 7.84
C ILE A 431 -3.17 -17.24 7.33
N GLU A 432 -3.72 -18.19 8.10
CA GLU A 432 -3.75 -19.62 7.71
C GLU A 432 -4.58 -19.84 6.44
N SER A 433 -5.68 -19.12 6.24
CA SER A 433 -6.47 -19.21 5.00
C SER A 433 -5.78 -18.56 3.79
N PHE A 434 -5.01 -17.48 4.00
CA PHE A 434 -4.25 -16.84 2.93
C PHE A 434 -3.04 -17.68 2.50
N MET A 435 -2.19 -18.06 3.45
CA MET A 435 -0.93 -18.73 3.14
C MET A 435 -1.11 -20.16 2.60
N LYS A 436 -2.30 -20.76 2.70
CA LYS A 436 -2.62 -22.02 2.00
C LYS A 436 -2.85 -21.86 0.50
N LEU A 437 -2.92 -20.63 -0.02
CA LEU A 437 -3.05 -20.36 -1.46
C LEU A 437 -1.68 -20.46 -2.16
N PRO A 438 -1.58 -21.12 -3.32
CA PRO A 438 -0.29 -21.40 -3.96
C PRO A 438 0.41 -20.16 -4.53
N TYR A 439 -0.26 -19.00 -4.56
CA TYR A 439 0.28 -17.72 -5.03
C TYR A 439 0.56 -16.72 -3.89
N ALA A 440 0.38 -17.10 -2.63
CA ALA A 440 0.53 -16.23 -1.47
C ALA A 440 1.98 -16.14 -0.98
N VAL A 441 2.64 -14.97 -1.07
CA VAL A 441 4.08 -14.83 -0.75
C VAL A 441 4.43 -14.04 0.51
N GLY A 442 3.43 -13.47 1.20
CA GLY A 442 3.66 -12.76 2.46
C GLY A 442 2.45 -11.98 2.99
N TYR A 443 2.49 -11.67 4.28
CA TYR A 443 1.46 -10.93 5.00
C TYR A 443 2.10 -9.94 5.99
N HIS A 444 1.67 -8.68 5.95
CA HIS A 444 2.11 -7.62 6.83
C HIS A 444 0.95 -7.14 7.71
N TRP A 445 1.12 -7.28 9.03
CA TRP A 445 0.15 -6.78 10.01
C TRP A 445 0.13 -5.24 10.05
N PHE A 446 -1.04 -4.64 10.14
CA PHE A 446 -1.19 -3.21 10.49
C PHE A 446 -1.77 -3.13 11.92
N LYS A 447 -1.01 -2.69 12.93
CA LYS A 447 0.34 -2.09 12.94
C LYS A 447 1.09 -2.43 14.23
N TRP A 448 2.28 -1.87 14.45
CA TRP A 448 3.06 -2.13 15.66
C TRP A 448 2.38 -1.67 16.96
N SER A 449 2.06 -0.39 17.09
CA SER A 449 1.46 0.21 18.30
C SER A 449 -0.01 0.57 18.09
N ASP A 450 -0.78 0.55 19.18
CA ASP A 450 -2.13 1.11 19.21
C ASP A 450 -2.16 2.61 18.91
N GLU A 451 -3.30 3.09 18.41
CA GLU A 451 -3.50 4.50 18.10
C GLU A 451 -3.97 5.31 19.34
N PRO A 452 -3.77 6.64 19.34
CA PRO A 452 -4.35 7.50 20.37
C PRO A 452 -5.88 7.37 20.43
N LYS A 453 -6.44 7.08 21.61
CA LYS A 453 -7.90 7.12 21.86
C LYS A 453 -8.54 8.47 21.48
N GLU A 454 -7.75 9.55 21.53
CA GLU A 454 -8.12 10.89 21.10
C GLU A 454 -8.29 11.07 19.58
N GLY A 455 -7.82 10.12 18.77
CA GLY A 455 -7.76 10.18 17.31
C GLY A 455 -6.37 10.56 16.79
N ARG A 456 -5.90 9.89 15.72
CA ARG A 456 -4.83 10.39 14.83
C ARG A 456 -5.36 11.51 13.91
N TRP A 457 -4.62 11.89 12.87
CA TRP A 457 -4.90 13.09 12.08
C TRP A 457 -6.23 13.09 11.30
N ASP A 458 -6.75 11.92 10.88
CA ASP A 458 -8.10 11.73 10.29
C ASP A 458 -9.15 11.24 11.32
N GLY A 459 -8.74 11.04 12.57
CA GLY A 459 -9.60 10.60 13.67
C GLY A 459 -9.60 9.10 13.97
N GLU A 460 -8.86 8.23 13.25
CA GLU A 460 -8.74 6.82 13.65
C GLU A 460 -8.21 6.69 15.08
N ASN A 461 -8.85 5.83 15.88
CA ASN A 461 -8.63 5.66 17.32
C ASN A 461 -8.73 4.19 17.75
N SER A 462 -8.01 3.35 17.02
CA SER A 462 -8.22 1.91 16.95
C SER A 462 -7.12 1.04 17.59
N ASN A 463 -7.56 -0.13 18.04
CA ASN A 463 -6.74 -1.18 18.61
C ASN A 463 -6.06 -2.02 17.50
N TYR A 464 -5.06 -1.44 16.83
CA TYR A 464 -4.29 -2.08 15.75
C TYR A 464 -2.94 -2.63 16.22
N GLY A 465 -2.45 -2.27 17.40
CA GLY A 465 -1.12 -2.59 17.89
C GLY A 465 -0.93 -4.05 18.31
N LEU A 466 0.27 -4.56 18.07
CA LEU A 466 0.85 -5.68 18.82
C LEU A 466 1.22 -5.25 20.25
N VAL A 467 1.56 -3.97 20.44
CA VAL A 467 1.70 -3.31 21.74
C VAL A 467 0.64 -2.23 21.93
N ASN A 468 0.25 -1.97 23.18
CA ASN A 468 -0.64 -0.87 23.54
C ASN A 468 0.09 0.49 23.51
N ILE A 469 -0.60 1.58 23.88
CA ILE A 469 -0.01 2.93 23.86
C ILE A 469 1.12 3.13 24.92
N GLU A 470 1.21 2.30 25.95
CA GLU A 470 2.33 2.23 26.92
C GLU A 470 3.50 1.33 26.47
N ASP A 471 3.45 0.79 25.24
CA ASP A 471 4.38 -0.20 24.71
C ASP A 471 4.37 -1.54 25.49
N GLU A 472 3.25 -1.91 26.10
CA GLU A 472 3.05 -3.26 26.66
C GLU A 472 2.45 -4.22 25.61
N PRO A 473 2.98 -5.45 25.43
CA PRO A 473 2.44 -6.40 24.46
C PRO A 473 1.02 -6.88 24.76
N TYR A 474 0.24 -7.09 23.70
CA TYR A 474 -0.99 -7.86 23.76
C TYR A 474 -0.67 -9.37 23.71
N GLU A 475 -0.55 -9.98 24.89
CA GLU A 475 -0.11 -11.38 25.11
C GLU A 475 -0.79 -12.41 24.18
N GLU A 476 -2.10 -12.32 23.95
CA GLU A 476 -2.81 -13.23 23.04
C GLU A 476 -2.33 -13.10 21.59
N MET A 477 -2.10 -11.86 21.13
CA MET A 477 -1.64 -11.56 19.78
C MET A 477 -0.21 -12.01 19.57
N VAL A 478 0.70 -11.64 20.48
CA VAL A 478 2.13 -11.91 20.30
C VAL A 478 2.46 -13.39 20.50
N ARG A 479 1.75 -14.11 21.39
CA ARG A 479 1.79 -15.57 21.49
C ARG A 479 1.32 -16.24 20.20
N MET A 480 0.17 -15.82 19.67
CA MET A 480 -0.38 -16.36 18.44
C MET A 480 0.58 -16.18 17.26
N PHE A 481 1.17 -14.99 17.09
CA PHE A 481 2.19 -14.76 16.07
C PHE A 481 3.45 -15.61 16.31
N SER A 482 3.95 -15.69 17.55
CA SER A 482 5.09 -16.51 17.94
C SER A 482 4.90 -18.00 17.60
N GLU A 483 3.69 -18.54 17.79
CA GLU A 483 3.35 -19.92 17.42
C GLU A 483 3.17 -20.08 15.90
N LEU A 484 2.45 -19.17 15.24
CA LEU A 484 2.08 -19.27 13.83
C LEU A 484 3.25 -19.00 12.88
N ASN A 485 4.00 -17.92 13.11
CA ASN A 485 5.08 -17.47 12.24
C ASN A 485 6.26 -18.45 12.15
N ARG A 486 6.38 -19.40 13.09
CA ARG A 486 7.37 -20.51 13.06
C ARG A 486 6.91 -21.74 12.28
N ASN A 487 5.63 -21.81 11.93
CA ASN A 487 5.02 -22.94 11.22
C ASN A 487 4.51 -22.55 9.83
N ILE A 488 4.55 -21.27 9.46
CA ILE A 488 3.81 -20.79 8.29
C ILE A 488 4.41 -21.27 6.97
N GLU A 489 5.72 -21.47 6.89
CA GLU A 489 6.35 -22.08 5.70
C GLU A 489 5.91 -23.54 5.54
N GLU A 490 5.70 -24.29 6.63
CA GLU A 490 5.12 -25.63 6.54
C GLU A 490 3.63 -25.62 6.19
N ILE A 491 2.87 -24.63 6.64
CA ILE A 491 1.45 -24.46 6.28
C ILE A 491 1.33 -24.12 4.79
N HIS A 492 2.18 -23.22 4.29
CA HIS A 492 2.22 -22.80 2.89
C HIS A 492 2.67 -23.94 1.96
N MET A 493 3.72 -24.66 2.32
CA MET A 493 4.18 -25.84 1.56
C MET A 493 3.17 -27.00 1.55
N LYS A 494 2.25 -27.08 2.52
CA LYS A 494 1.15 -28.05 2.56
C LYS A 494 -0.10 -27.58 1.79
N GLY A 495 -0.30 -26.26 1.69
CA GLY A 495 -1.44 -25.66 0.99
C GLY A 495 -2.81 -26.02 1.58
N TYR A 496 -3.83 -25.98 0.72
CA TYR A 496 -5.09 -26.69 0.97
C TYR A 496 -4.90 -28.18 0.66
N GLU A 497 -5.48 -29.05 1.48
CA GLU A 497 -5.55 -30.49 1.21
C GLU A 497 -6.40 -30.74 -0.05
N GLU A 498 -5.95 -31.65 -0.93
CA GLU A 498 -6.75 -32.11 -2.08
C GLU A 498 -7.97 -32.89 -1.54
N GLY A 499 -9.18 -32.43 -1.87
CA GLY A 499 -10.46 -32.93 -1.33
C GLY A 499 -11.33 -33.68 -2.33
#